data_AF-A0A854D3K6-F1
#
_entry.id   AF-A0A854D3K6-F1
#
_cell.length_a   1.000
_cell.length_b   1.000
_cell.length_c   1.000
_cell.angle_alpha   90.00
_cell.angle_beta   90.00
_cell.angle_gamma   90.00
#
_symmetry.space_group_name_H-M   'P 1'
#
loop_
_entity.id
_entity.type
_entity.pdbx_description
1 polymer ?
#
loop_
_entity_poly.entity_id
_entity_poly.type
_entity_poly.pdbx_seq_one_letter_code
_entity_poly.pdbx_strand_id
1 'polypeptide(L)'
;RQDPELDTLVEEIEEIASKRELFTDQDRRFHMRLLEPLDNHLFLHLTEAFWAVHTLTVPLLDGPRSEDMLSAAKAHRSMLRAARAGDAQAYRQATAQHYAPLLATLT
;
A
#
# COMPACT_ATOMS: atom_id res chain seq x y z
N ARG A 1 10.25 7.03 -11.80
CA ARG A 1 9.87 6.88 -13.22
C ARG A 1 8.41 7.28 -13.41
N GLN A 2 8.00 7.65 -14.63
CA GLN A 2 6.57 7.69 -14.97
C GLN A 2 6.08 6.27 -15.26
N ASP A 3 4.89 5.94 -14.77
CA ASP A 3 4.30 4.60 -14.88
C ASP A 3 2.77 4.73 -14.77
N PRO A 4 2.05 4.76 -15.91
CA PRO A 4 0.61 5.00 -15.93
C PRO A 4 -0.19 3.97 -15.13
N GLU A 5 0.30 2.73 -15.05
CA GLU A 5 -0.36 1.68 -14.27
C GLU A 5 -0.37 2.01 -12.77
N LEU A 6 0.73 2.57 -12.25
CA LEU A 6 0.78 3.01 -10.85
C LEU A 6 -0.16 4.19 -10.59
N ASP A 7 -0.36 5.08 -11.56
CA ASP A 7 -1.33 6.17 -11.44
C ASP A 7 -2.76 5.62 -11.38
N THR A 8 -3.12 4.72 -12.29
CA THR A 8 -4.43 4.06 -12.31
C THR A 8 -4.69 3.27 -11.03
N LEU A 9 -3.72 2.50 -10.54
CA LEU A 9 -3.86 1.76 -9.28
C LEU A 9 -4.10 2.69 -8.09
N VAL A 10 -3.41 3.83 -8.01
CA VAL A 10 -3.65 4.83 -6.94
C VAL A 10 -5.05 5.43 -7.05
N GLU A 11 -5.53 5.71 -8.26
CA GLU A 11 -6.89 6.20 -8.50
C GLU A 11 -7.96 5.17 -8.10
N GLU A 12 -7.77 3.90 -8.47
CA GLU A 12 -8.65 2.80 -8.06
C GLU A 12 -8.70 2.63 -6.54
N ILE A 13 -7.55 2.66 -5.86
CA ILE A 13 -7.46 2.56 -4.39
C ILE A 13 -8.26 3.70 -3.73
N GLU A 14 -8.10 4.94 -4.20
CA GLU A 14 -8.81 6.09 -3.65
C GLU A 14 -10.31 6.03 -3.92
N GLU A 15 -10.72 5.57 -5.12
CA GLU A 15 -12.13 5.40 -5.46
C GLU A 15 -12.80 4.34 -4.58
N ILE A 16 -12.19 3.17 -4.43
CA ILE A 16 -12.72 2.06 -3.60
C ILE A 16 -12.77 2.50 -2.13
N ALA A 17 -11.73 3.16 -1.63
CA ALA A 17 -11.70 3.68 -0.26
C ALA A 17 -12.81 4.73 -0.03
N SER A 18 -13.13 5.57 -1.02
CA SER A 18 -14.22 6.55 -0.92
C SER A 18 -15.60 5.90 -0.72
N LYS A 19 -15.77 4.67 -1.23
CA LYS A 19 -16.97 3.84 -1.06
C LYS A 19 -16.95 3.04 0.25
N ARG A 20 -15.90 3.18 1.07
CA ARG A 20 -15.67 2.40 2.29
C ARG A 20 -15.61 0.90 1.99
N GLU A 21 -14.95 0.55 0.90
CA GLU A 21 -14.65 -0.82 0.52
C GLU A 21 -13.16 -1.13 0.71
N LEU A 22 -12.81 -2.41 0.81
CA LEU A 22 -11.42 -2.86 0.90
C LEU A 22 -10.80 -2.92 -0.49
N PHE A 23 -9.56 -2.45 -0.64
CA PHE A 23 -8.81 -2.41 -1.90
C PHE A 23 -7.62 -3.39 -1.90
N THR A 24 -7.76 -4.54 -1.23
CA THR A 24 -6.68 -5.52 -1.00
C THR A 24 -5.93 -5.93 -2.28
N ASP A 25 -6.66 -6.16 -3.38
CA ASP A 25 -6.04 -6.57 -4.64
C ASP A 25 -5.24 -5.44 -5.29
N GLN A 26 -5.75 -4.21 -5.24
CA GLN A 26 -5.11 -3.01 -5.77
C GLN A 26 -3.85 -2.66 -4.96
N ASP A 27 -3.93 -2.78 -3.62
CA ASP A 27 -2.80 -2.58 -2.71
C ASP A 27 -1.63 -3.51 -3.08
N ARG A 28 -1.90 -4.82 -3.20
CA ARG A 28 -0.90 -5.80 -3.64
C ARG A 28 -0.30 -5.41 -4.99
N ARG A 29 -1.14 -5.13 -5.99
CA ARG A 29 -0.69 -4.80 -7.36
C ARG A 29 0.18 -3.55 -7.37
N PHE A 30 -0.17 -2.53 -6.59
CA PHE A 30 0.62 -1.31 -6.46
C PHE A 30 2.03 -1.62 -5.95
N HIS A 31 2.14 -2.37 -4.85
CA HIS A 31 3.45 -2.72 -4.27
C HIS A 31 4.29 -3.58 -5.22
N MET A 32 3.69 -4.60 -5.85
CA MET A 32 4.41 -5.44 -6.81
C MET A 32 4.91 -4.64 -8.00
N ARG A 33 4.07 -3.79 -8.59
CA ARG A 33 4.42 -2.97 -9.75
C ARG A 33 5.47 -1.90 -9.41
N LEU A 34 5.42 -1.36 -8.19
CA LEU A 34 6.39 -0.37 -7.72
C LEU A 34 7.79 -0.98 -7.56
N LEU A 35 7.88 -2.24 -7.13
CA LEU A 35 9.13 -2.94 -6.84
C LEU A 35 9.69 -3.74 -8.02
N GLU A 36 8.85 -4.19 -8.95
CA GLU A 36 9.22 -4.92 -10.17
C GLU A 36 10.48 -4.39 -10.91
N PRO A 37 10.72 -3.08 -11.04
CA PRO A 37 11.83 -2.56 -11.83
C PRO A 37 13.15 -2.49 -11.07
N LEU A 38 13.15 -2.81 -9.77
CA LEU A 38 14.33 -2.75 -8.94
C LEU A 38 15.17 -4.01 -9.15
N ASP A 39 16.49 -3.85 -9.27
CA ASP A 39 17.42 -4.98 -9.38
C ASP A 39 17.41 -5.88 -8.13
N ASN A 40 16.90 -5.37 -7.00
CA ASN A 40 16.76 -6.13 -5.76
C ASN A 40 15.50 -7.02 -5.78
N HIS A 41 15.55 -8.09 -6.55
CA HIS A 41 14.45 -9.07 -6.65
C HIS A 41 14.15 -9.79 -5.32
N LEU A 42 15.11 -9.87 -4.40
CA LEU A 42 14.85 -10.43 -3.06
C LEU A 42 13.80 -9.59 -2.32
N PHE A 43 13.86 -8.26 -2.46
CA PHE A 43 12.90 -7.38 -1.80
C PHE A 43 11.47 -7.57 -2.35
N LEU A 44 11.34 -7.77 -3.67
CA LEU A 44 10.05 -8.11 -4.29
C LEU A 44 9.47 -9.41 -3.72
N HIS A 45 10.28 -10.49 -3.69
CA HIS A 45 9.83 -11.79 -3.17
C HIS A 45 9.45 -11.75 -1.68
N LEU A 46 10.23 -11.03 -0.86
CA LEU A 46 9.91 -10.86 0.56
C LEU A 46 8.60 -10.09 0.75
N THR A 47 8.39 -9.04 -0.05
CA THR A 47 7.15 -8.24 0.00
C THR A 47 5.95 -9.11 -0.35
N GLU A 48 6.06 -9.94 -1.39
CA GLU A 48 5.00 -10.87 -1.79
C GLU A 48 4.73 -11.95 -0.72
N ALA A 49 5.78 -12.51 -0.12
CA ALA A 49 5.64 -13.50 0.94
C ALA A 49 4.97 -12.92 2.19
N PHE A 50 5.39 -11.72 2.64
CA PHE A 50 4.75 -11.04 3.76
C PHE A 50 3.31 -10.65 3.45
N TRP A 51 3.02 -10.27 2.21
CA TRP A 51 1.65 -9.99 1.78
C TRP A 51 0.74 -11.22 1.94
N ALA A 52 1.21 -12.41 1.53
CA ALA A 52 0.44 -13.64 1.67
C ALA A 52 0.14 -13.97 3.14
N VAL A 53 1.10 -13.76 4.04
CA VAL A 53 0.88 -13.96 5.48
C VAL A 53 -0.09 -12.92 6.03
N HIS A 54 0.06 -11.65 5.65
CA HIS A 54 -0.79 -10.54 6.05
C HIS A 54 -2.27 -10.80 5.68
N THR A 55 -2.56 -11.14 4.43
CA THR A 55 -3.95 -11.35 3.97
C THR A 55 -4.62 -12.57 4.59
N LEU A 56 -3.85 -13.58 5.01
CA LEU A 56 -4.37 -14.71 5.78
C LEU A 56 -4.67 -14.34 7.24
N THR A 57 -3.92 -13.42 7.82
CA THR A 57 -3.95 -13.15 9.27
C THR A 57 -4.90 -12.01 9.63
N VAL A 58 -4.96 -10.94 8.84
CA VAL A 58 -5.79 -9.75 9.14
C VAL A 58 -7.27 -10.07 9.35
N PRO A 59 -7.93 -10.93 8.55
CA PRO A 59 -9.33 -11.29 8.78
C PRO A 59 -9.57 -12.01 10.11
N LEU A 60 -8.54 -12.67 10.68
CA LEU A 60 -8.63 -13.38 11.95
C LEU A 60 -8.50 -12.46 13.17
N LEU A 61 -8.11 -11.20 12.96
CA LEU A 61 -7.82 -10.23 14.02
C LEU A 61 -8.86 -9.10 14.09
N ASP A 62 -10.06 -9.30 13.52
CA ASP A 62 -11.03 -8.22 13.30
C ASP A 62 -10.36 -7.00 12.65
N GLY A 63 -9.65 -7.27 11.54
CA GLY A 63 -8.83 -6.34 10.77
C GLY A 63 -9.39 -4.92 10.57
N PRO A 64 -8.54 -3.94 10.19
CA PRO A 64 -8.93 -2.55 10.10
C PRO A 64 -10.23 -2.38 9.32
N ARG A 65 -11.14 -1.59 9.90
CA ARG A 65 -12.46 -1.40 9.30
C ARG A 65 -12.32 -0.52 8.08
N SER A 66 -13.29 -0.57 7.18
CA SER A 66 -13.26 0.25 5.98
C SER A 66 -13.25 1.76 6.25
N GLU A 67 -13.64 2.20 7.44
CA GLU A 67 -13.50 3.57 7.93
C GLU A 67 -12.05 4.02 8.14
N ASP A 68 -11.13 3.09 8.41
CA ASP A 68 -9.71 3.37 8.63
C ASP A 68 -8.91 3.45 7.31
N MET A 69 -9.50 2.91 6.22
CA MET A 69 -8.84 2.70 4.93
C MET A 69 -8.65 3.99 4.11
N LEU A 70 -9.37 5.07 4.41
CA LEU A 70 -9.19 6.37 3.75
C LEU A 70 -7.80 6.97 4.00
N SER A 71 -7.23 6.73 5.18
CA SER A 71 -5.89 7.21 5.53
C SER A 71 -4.81 6.42 4.78
N ALA A 72 -4.95 5.09 4.73
CA ALA A 72 -4.08 4.20 3.95
C ALA A 72 -4.13 4.51 2.45
N ALA A 73 -5.32 4.79 1.89
CA ALA A 73 -5.47 5.15 0.48
C ALA A 73 -4.68 6.43 0.12
N LYS A 74 -4.80 7.49 0.94
CA LYS A 74 -4.03 8.75 0.74
C LYS A 74 -2.52 8.55 0.85
N ALA A 75 -2.09 7.59 1.67
CA ALA A 75 -0.67 7.27 1.81
C ALA A 75 -0.07 6.70 0.52
N HIS A 76 -0.82 5.94 -0.29
CA HIS A 76 -0.34 5.40 -1.58
C HIS A 76 0.05 6.51 -2.56
N ARG A 77 -0.80 7.54 -2.72
CA ARG A 77 -0.48 8.70 -3.56
C ARG A 77 0.76 9.44 -3.06
N SER A 78 0.93 9.52 -1.74
CA SER A 78 2.11 10.13 -1.12
C SER A 78 3.37 9.31 -1.37
N MET A 79 3.30 7.98 -1.26
CA MET A 79 4.39 7.05 -1.59
C MET A 79 4.81 7.18 -3.06
N LEU A 80 3.86 7.17 -3.99
CA LEU A 80 4.16 7.29 -5.43
C LEU A 80 4.83 8.63 -5.77
N ARG A 81 4.33 9.73 -5.18
CA ARG A 81 4.93 11.07 -5.36
C ARG A 81 6.35 11.13 -4.81
N ALA A 82 6.57 10.64 -3.59
CA ALA A 82 7.89 10.63 -2.97
C ALA A 82 8.88 9.76 -3.77
N ALA A 83 8.46 8.58 -4.23
CA ALA A 83 9.27 7.70 -5.07
C ALA A 83 9.66 8.37 -6.40
N ARG A 84 8.74 9.11 -7.03
CA ARG A 84 9.02 9.87 -8.26
C ARG A 84 9.98 11.03 -8.05
N ALA A 85 9.88 11.70 -6.90
CA ALA A 85 10.76 12.80 -6.52
C ALA A 85 12.14 12.32 -6.04
N GLY A 86 12.31 11.02 -5.77
CA GLY A 86 13.53 10.49 -5.14
C GLY A 86 13.67 10.89 -3.66
N ASP A 87 12.58 11.31 -3.01
CA ASP A 87 12.58 11.73 -1.61
C ASP A 87 12.39 10.53 -0.68
N ALA A 88 13.51 9.99 -0.21
CA ALA A 88 13.50 8.84 0.69
C ALA A 88 12.89 9.15 2.07
N GLN A 89 12.95 10.41 2.55
CA GLN A 89 12.38 10.77 3.84
C GLN A 89 10.85 10.84 3.74
N ALA A 90 10.32 11.52 2.72
CA ALA A 90 8.89 11.57 2.47
C ALA A 90 8.34 10.16 2.20
N TYR A 91 9.08 9.30 1.50
CA TYR A 91 8.65 7.93 1.26
C TYR A 91 8.50 7.14 2.57
N ARG A 92 9.48 7.23 3.48
CA ARG A 92 9.38 6.59 4.82
C ARG A 92 8.20 7.09 5.64
N GLN A 93 7.93 8.39 5.60
CA GLN A 93 6.78 8.98 6.29
C GLN A 93 5.46 8.47 5.71
N ALA A 94 5.35 8.39 4.39
CA ALA A 94 4.18 7.87 3.71
C ALA A 94 3.97 6.37 4.01
N THR A 95 5.04 5.57 4.06
CA THR A 95 4.96 4.16 4.49
C THR A 95 4.47 4.01 5.93
N ALA A 96 4.93 4.86 6.86
CA ALA A 96 4.44 4.84 8.23
C ALA A 96 2.94 5.17 8.32
N GLN A 97 2.47 6.15 7.53
CA GLN A 97 1.05 6.49 7.45
C GLN A 97 0.22 5.36 6.84
N HIS A 98 0.75 4.67 5.83
CA HIS A 98 0.10 3.52 5.19
C HIS A 98 -0.17 2.38 6.19
N TYR A 99 0.80 2.04 7.05
CA TYR A 99 0.65 0.96 8.04
C TYR A 99 -0.01 1.37 9.36
N ALA A 100 -0.26 2.67 9.59
CA ALA A 100 -0.84 3.15 10.85
C ALA A 100 -2.21 2.51 11.18
N PRO A 101 -3.15 2.32 10.21
CA PRO A 101 -4.40 1.61 10.46
C PRO A 101 -4.20 0.17 10.95
N LEU A 102 -3.29 -0.57 10.30
CA LEU A 102 -2.99 -1.95 10.69
C LEU A 102 -2.38 -2.01 12.09
N LEU A 103 -1.48 -1.09 12.43
CA LEU A 103 -0.87 -1.02 13.76
C LEU A 103 -1.91 -0.77 14.85
N ALA A 104 -2.90 0.10 14.59
CA ALA A 104 -3.97 0.38 15.55
C ALA A 104 -4.86 -0.85 15.84
N THR A 105 -4.96 -1.81 14.91
CA THR A 105 -5.65 -3.10 15.14
C THR A 105 -4.86 -4.03 16.07
N LEU A 106 -3.55 -3.88 16.15
CA LEU A 106 -2.65 -4.78 16.89
C LEU A 106 -2.36 -4.33 18.33
N THR A 107 -2.83 -3.14 18.73
CA THR A 107 -2.54 -2.50 20.03
C THR A 107 -3.80 -2.14 20.77
#